data_AF-A0A371KQU6-F1
#
_entry.id   AF-A0A371KQU6-F1
#
_cell.length_a   1.000
_cell.length_b   1.000
_cell.length_c   1.000
_cell.angle_alpha   90.00
_cell.angle_beta   90.00
_cell.angle_gamma   90.00
#
_symmetry.space_group_name_H-M   'P 1'
#
loop_
_entity.id
_entity.type
_entity.pdbx_description
1 polymer ?
#
loop_
_entity_poly.entity_id
_entity_poly.type
_entity_poly.pdbx_seq_one_letter_code
_entity_poly.pdbx_strand_id
1 'polypeptide(L)'
;MSSWIGDGDEDAADAFETVGRRRQILQALSTESLSKAELVRTLSVSRSTVDRGVERLVGLGLVERSNGRFVATSAGRVALETHDEAIRAMANVLGAVPVLDHLPESVEPPPSLFREAVVCTGDLSEMERRAPLDFDINEVTELAGFNGPFLFSNWPEAREQLTRLGDSVTLVLSAESLDWLSNRYPDDLDAMVDAGVRVAAVDEDPTFGVVVMDRPTTASVTLVVYDHMGAPEALVVSYEPSAVAWGRRLVAARAETARPYRPDE
;
A
#
# COMPACT_ATOMS: atom_id res chain seq x y z
N MET A 1 11.10 26.55 16.24
CA MET A 1 12.28 25.89 15.64
C MET A 1 12.01 25.79 14.15
N SER A 2 12.11 26.91 13.46
CA SER A 2 13.28 27.43 12.71
C SER A 2 13.39 26.77 11.34
N SER A 3 13.01 27.55 10.33
CA SER A 3 13.03 27.29 8.90
C SER A 3 14.30 26.59 8.44
N TRP A 4 14.13 25.38 7.91
CA TRP A 4 15.14 24.58 7.19
C TRP A 4 14.77 24.45 5.71
N ILE A 5 13.94 25.35 5.18
CA ILE A 5 13.59 25.36 3.76
C ILE A 5 14.67 26.19 3.06
N GLY A 6 15.61 25.51 2.41
CA GLY A 6 16.61 26.16 1.55
C GLY A 6 16.00 26.59 0.23
N ASP A 7 16.66 27.51 -0.47
CA ASP A 7 16.31 28.03 -1.81
C ASP A 7 15.91 26.90 -2.81
N GLY A 8 16.53 25.71 -2.68
CA GLY A 8 16.22 24.54 -3.51
C GLY A 8 14.90 23.84 -3.22
N ASP A 9 14.33 23.96 -2.02
CA ASP A 9 13.03 23.36 -1.68
C ASP A 9 11.86 24.23 -2.21
N GLU A 10 12.02 25.55 -2.21
CA GLU A 10 11.05 26.46 -2.85
C GLU A 10 11.03 26.25 -4.37
N ASP A 11 12.20 26.08 -4.99
CA ASP A 11 12.32 25.75 -6.41
C ASP A 11 11.68 24.39 -6.75
N ALA A 12 11.87 23.38 -5.89
CA ALA A 12 11.25 22.06 -6.06
C ALA A 12 9.73 22.11 -5.94
N ALA A 13 9.20 22.87 -4.96
CA ALA A 13 7.77 23.06 -4.78
C ALA A 13 7.12 23.79 -5.97
N ASP A 14 7.75 24.86 -6.47
CA ASP A 14 7.30 25.57 -7.67
C ASP A 14 7.38 24.70 -8.93
N ALA A 15 8.42 23.88 -9.06
CA ALA A 15 8.52 22.91 -10.15
C ALA A 15 7.40 21.87 -10.08
N PHE A 16 7.14 21.30 -8.90
CA PHE A 16 6.06 20.33 -8.69
C PHE A 16 4.68 20.94 -9.00
N GLU A 17 4.39 22.13 -8.48
CA GLU A 17 3.16 22.85 -8.79
C GLU A 17 3.05 23.16 -10.30
N THR A 18 4.16 23.54 -10.93
CA THR A 18 4.21 23.84 -12.35
C THR A 18 3.89 22.61 -13.19
N VAL A 19 4.44 21.45 -12.85
CA VAL A 19 4.13 20.16 -13.48
C VAL A 19 2.64 19.86 -13.32
N GLY A 20 2.09 19.96 -12.10
CA GLY A 20 0.67 19.69 -11.86
C GLY A 20 -0.27 20.59 -12.67
N ARG A 21 -0.04 21.91 -12.64
CA ARG A 21 -0.85 22.89 -13.39
C ARG A 21 -0.77 22.71 -14.91
N ARG A 22 0.31 22.09 -15.41
CA ARG A 22 0.61 21.95 -16.86
C ARG A 22 0.71 20.50 -17.28
N ARG A 23 0.17 19.58 -16.48
CA ARG A 23 0.27 18.14 -16.66
C ARG A 23 -0.12 17.70 -18.07
N GLN A 24 -1.25 18.20 -18.58
CA GLN A 24 -1.74 17.85 -19.92
C GLN A 24 -0.79 18.28 -21.06
N ILE A 25 -0.11 19.43 -20.92
CA ILE A 25 0.87 19.89 -21.91
C ILE A 25 2.11 19.01 -21.84
N LEU A 26 2.64 18.77 -20.64
CA LEU A 26 3.84 17.96 -20.44
C LEU A 26 3.60 16.50 -20.85
N GLN A 27 2.41 15.96 -20.59
CA GLN A 27 1.99 14.62 -21.03
C GLN A 27 1.95 14.52 -22.56
N ALA A 28 1.30 15.47 -23.25
CA ALA A 28 1.26 15.47 -24.71
C ALA A 28 2.67 15.54 -25.32
N LEU A 29 3.55 16.37 -24.75
CA LEU A 29 4.94 16.53 -25.19
C LEU A 29 5.86 15.35 -24.79
N SER A 30 5.43 14.52 -23.86
CA SER A 30 6.14 13.30 -23.47
C SER A 30 5.94 12.16 -24.47
N THR A 31 4.81 12.17 -25.18
CA THR A 31 4.50 11.20 -26.23
C THR A 31 5.00 11.63 -27.60
N GLU A 32 4.85 12.91 -27.94
CA GLU A 32 5.11 13.40 -29.30
C GLU A 32 5.75 14.80 -29.31
N SER A 33 6.53 15.09 -30.35
CA SER A 33 7.01 16.45 -30.58
C SER A 33 5.90 17.28 -31.25
N LEU A 34 5.49 18.39 -30.63
CA LEU A 34 4.36 19.22 -31.08
C LEU A 34 4.72 20.71 -31.15
N SER A 35 4.13 21.43 -32.11
CA SER A 35 4.09 22.89 -32.11
C SER A 35 3.01 23.41 -31.16
N LYS A 36 3.09 24.69 -30.80
CA LYS A 36 2.07 25.36 -29.97
C LYS A 36 0.67 25.34 -30.61
N ALA A 37 0.59 25.43 -31.94
CA ALA A 37 -0.68 25.34 -32.65
C ALA A 37 -1.28 23.93 -32.60
N GLU A 38 -0.45 22.88 -32.67
CA GLU A 38 -0.90 21.51 -32.46
C GLU A 38 -1.37 21.30 -31.02
N LEU A 39 -0.63 21.78 -30.01
CA LEU A 39 -1.06 21.71 -28.60
C LEU A 39 -2.41 22.39 -28.35
N VAL A 40 -2.66 23.57 -28.93
CA VAL A 40 -3.96 24.27 -28.84
C VAL A 40 -5.09 23.38 -29.38
N ARG A 41 -4.87 22.71 -30.53
CA ARG A 41 -5.86 21.83 -31.14
C ARG A 41 -6.06 20.55 -30.32
N THR A 42 -4.97 19.88 -29.94
CA THR A 42 -5.00 18.60 -29.23
C THR A 42 -5.63 18.73 -27.85
N LEU A 43 -5.29 19.79 -27.11
CA LEU A 43 -5.77 20.00 -25.74
C LEU A 43 -7.03 20.87 -25.66
N SER A 44 -7.46 21.48 -26.78
CA SER A 44 -8.61 22.38 -26.83
C SER A 44 -8.55 23.54 -25.81
N VAL A 45 -7.34 24.05 -25.55
CA VAL A 45 -7.10 25.17 -24.62
C VAL A 45 -6.69 26.44 -25.37
N SER A 46 -6.79 27.59 -24.72
CA SER A 46 -6.43 28.87 -25.33
C SER A 46 -4.94 28.94 -25.72
N ARG A 47 -4.64 29.72 -26.76
CA ARG A 47 -3.25 29.99 -27.17
C ARG A 47 -2.41 30.58 -26.04
N SER A 48 -2.97 31.49 -25.23
CA SER A 48 -2.23 32.10 -24.11
C SER A 48 -1.92 31.08 -22.99
N THR A 49 -2.77 30.06 -22.83
CA THR A 49 -2.53 28.93 -21.92
C THR A 49 -1.36 28.09 -22.41
N VAL A 50 -1.36 27.71 -23.70
CA VAL A 50 -0.25 26.94 -24.30
C VAL A 50 1.05 27.74 -24.27
N ASP A 51 1.02 29.02 -24.66
CA ASP A 51 2.19 29.88 -24.67
C ASP A 51 2.82 29.97 -23.27
N ARG A 52 2.07 30.39 -22.25
CA ARG A 52 2.58 30.47 -20.87
C ARG A 52 2.94 29.11 -20.29
N GLY A 53 2.23 28.06 -20.68
CA GLY A 53 2.50 26.69 -20.25
C GLY A 53 3.86 26.20 -20.74
N VAL A 54 4.07 26.26 -22.05
CA VAL A 54 5.29 25.80 -22.71
C VAL A 54 6.51 26.63 -22.28
N GLU A 55 6.41 27.96 -22.26
CA GLU A 55 7.56 28.79 -21.84
C GLU A 55 7.98 28.50 -20.39
N ARG A 56 7.02 28.23 -19.48
CA ARG A 56 7.35 27.85 -18.10
C ARG A 56 8.07 26.51 -18.03
N LEU A 57 7.59 25.51 -18.77
CA LEU A 57 8.22 24.17 -18.82
C LEU A 57 9.61 24.22 -19.46
N VAL A 58 9.81 25.08 -20.45
CA VAL A 58 11.14 25.36 -21.05
C VAL A 58 12.05 26.05 -20.04
N GLY A 59 11.54 27.04 -19.31
CA GLY A 59 12.29 27.72 -18.25
C GLY A 59 12.80 26.80 -17.14
N LEU A 60 12.06 25.71 -16.86
CA LEU A 60 12.46 24.66 -15.92
C LEU A 60 13.31 23.53 -16.56
N GLY A 61 13.59 23.60 -17.87
CA GLY A 61 14.32 22.53 -18.58
C GLY A 61 13.56 21.21 -18.74
N LEU A 62 12.25 21.20 -18.46
CA LEU A 62 11.39 20.01 -18.60
C LEU A 62 10.92 19.79 -20.04
N VAL A 63 10.95 20.86 -20.85
CA VAL A 63 10.64 20.84 -22.27
C VAL A 63 11.77 21.53 -23.03
N GLU A 64 12.14 20.99 -24.17
CA GLU A 64 13.09 21.64 -25.08
C GLU A 64 12.39 22.07 -26.37
N ARG A 65 12.99 23.07 -27.03
CA ARG A 65 12.52 23.62 -28.29
C ARG A 65 13.50 23.27 -29.41
N SER A 66 13.00 22.67 -30.48
CA SER A 66 13.78 22.40 -31.69
C SER A 66 12.92 22.62 -32.94
N ASN A 67 13.43 23.40 -33.90
CA ASN A 67 12.76 23.67 -35.19
C ASN A 67 11.30 24.14 -35.08
N GLY A 68 10.99 24.96 -34.07
CA GLY A 68 9.63 25.48 -33.84
C GLY A 68 8.65 24.47 -33.22
N ARG A 69 9.13 23.27 -32.88
CA ARG A 69 8.40 22.25 -32.11
C ARG A 69 8.99 22.13 -30.71
N PHE A 70 8.24 21.48 -29.85
CA PHE A 70 8.55 21.25 -28.45
C PHE A 70 8.47 19.74 -28.18
N VAL A 71 9.26 19.26 -27.23
CA VAL A 71 9.23 17.86 -26.76
C VAL A 71 9.68 17.83 -25.31
N ALA A 72 9.14 16.91 -24.51
CA ALA A 72 9.59 16.73 -23.14
C ALA A 72 11.04 16.20 -23.13
N THR A 73 11.86 16.80 -22.27
CA THR A 73 13.20 16.26 -21.98
C THR A 73 13.07 14.99 -21.14
N SER A 74 14.18 14.28 -20.91
CA SER A 74 14.18 13.15 -19.96
C SER A 74 13.81 13.61 -18.55
N ALA A 75 14.27 14.80 -18.12
CA ALA A 75 13.87 15.38 -16.84
C ALA A 75 12.37 15.69 -16.80
N GLY A 76 11.79 16.20 -17.91
CA GLY A 76 10.34 16.43 -18.02
C GLY A 76 9.50 15.17 -17.86
N ARG A 77 9.91 14.06 -18.50
CA ARG A 77 9.23 12.77 -18.35
C ARG A 77 9.29 12.24 -16.93
N VAL A 78 10.48 12.26 -16.32
CA VAL A 78 10.66 11.80 -14.92
C VAL A 78 9.88 12.68 -13.94
N ALA A 79 9.88 14.00 -14.14
CA ALA A 79 9.13 14.93 -13.29
C ALA A 79 7.62 14.72 -13.40
N LEU A 80 7.11 14.43 -14.61
CA LEU A 80 5.70 14.08 -14.81
C LEU A 80 5.33 12.79 -14.06
N GLU A 81 6.12 11.74 -14.21
CA GLU A 81 5.87 10.46 -13.51
C GLU A 81 5.95 10.64 -11.99
N THR A 82 6.98 11.34 -11.50
CA THR A 82 7.16 11.63 -10.07
C THR A 82 5.98 12.41 -9.50
N HIS A 83 5.48 13.39 -10.24
CA HIS A 83 4.28 14.12 -9.86
C HIS A 83 3.05 13.21 -9.80
N ASP A 84 2.84 12.37 -10.81
CA ASP A 84 1.69 11.47 -10.88
C ASP A 84 1.74 10.38 -9.80
N GLU A 85 2.91 9.83 -9.48
CA GLU A 85 3.14 8.96 -8.33
C GLU A 85 2.78 9.65 -7.01
N ALA A 86 3.23 10.90 -6.80
CA ALA A 86 2.92 11.64 -5.59
C ALA A 86 1.41 11.92 -5.43
N ILE A 87 0.71 12.25 -6.53
CA ILE A 87 -0.75 12.42 -6.52
C ILE A 87 -1.47 11.10 -6.23
N ARG A 88 -1.02 9.97 -6.82
CA ARG A 88 -1.57 8.64 -6.53
C ARG A 88 -1.37 8.26 -5.06
N ALA A 89 -0.17 8.46 -4.53
CA ALA A 89 0.15 8.19 -3.13
C ALA A 89 -0.73 9.03 -2.18
N MET A 90 -0.91 10.33 -2.47
CA MET A 90 -1.80 11.19 -1.69
C MET A 90 -3.26 10.74 -1.77
N ALA A 91 -3.74 10.35 -2.96
CA ALA A 91 -5.09 9.81 -3.11
C ALA A 91 -5.28 8.51 -2.30
N ASN A 92 -4.26 7.65 -2.24
CA ASN A 92 -4.28 6.45 -1.40
C ASN A 92 -4.32 6.80 0.10
N VAL A 93 -3.53 7.77 0.57
CA VAL A 93 -3.60 8.24 1.96
C VAL A 93 -5.01 8.75 2.30
N LEU A 94 -5.59 9.59 1.43
CA LEU A 94 -6.94 10.13 1.64
C LEU A 94 -8.02 9.03 1.59
N GLY A 95 -7.86 8.04 0.70
CA GLY A 95 -8.74 6.88 0.65
C GLY A 95 -8.61 5.96 1.85
N ALA A 96 -7.45 5.96 2.52
CA ALA A 96 -7.17 5.13 3.68
C ALA A 96 -7.49 5.81 5.02
N VAL A 97 -8.09 7.02 5.01
CA VAL A 97 -8.56 7.69 6.24
C VAL A 97 -9.41 6.76 7.12
N PRO A 98 -10.39 6.00 6.59
CA PRO A 98 -11.14 5.04 7.40
C PRO A 98 -10.27 3.97 8.06
N VAL A 99 -9.16 3.56 7.43
CA VAL A 99 -8.22 2.60 8.04
C VAL A 99 -7.40 3.29 9.13
N LEU A 100 -6.85 4.47 8.82
CA LEU A 100 -5.97 5.22 9.71
C LEU A 100 -6.68 5.68 10.99
N ASP A 101 -7.96 6.05 10.91
CA ASP A 101 -8.76 6.50 12.06
C ASP A 101 -9.03 5.37 13.09
N HIS A 102 -8.89 4.10 12.70
CA HIS A 102 -9.06 2.93 13.58
C HIS A 102 -7.74 2.43 14.19
N LEU A 103 -6.60 3.01 13.83
CA LEU A 103 -5.31 2.58 14.37
C LEU A 103 -5.06 3.22 15.75
N PRO A 104 -4.50 2.47 16.71
CA PRO A 104 -4.02 3.06 17.94
C PRO A 104 -2.80 3.96 17.65
N GLU A 105 -2.60 5.01 18.45
CA GLU A 105 -1.48 5.96 18.28
C GLU A 105 -0.09 5.30 18.26
N SER A 106 0.05 4.12 18.88
CA SER A 106 1.29 3.34 18.88
C SER A 106 1.65 2.71 17.52
N VAL A 107 0.72 2.69 16.57
CA VAL A 107 0.90 2.11 15.24
C VAL A 107 1.01 3.23 14.22
N GLU A 108 2.22 3.41 13.70
CA GLU A 108 2.53 4.42 12.69
C GLU A 108 2.89 3.73 11.36
N PRO A 109 1.93 3.60 10.42
CA PRO A 109 2.23 3.10 9.09
C PRO A 109 3.15 4.05 8.33
N PRO A 110 4.19 3.56 7.63
CA PRO A 110 5.10 4.42 6.90
C PRO A 110 4.40 5.00 5.65
N PRO A 111 4.81 6.18 5.16
CA PRO A 111 4.29 6.74 3.91
C PRO A 111 4.41 5.78 2.71
N SER A 112 5.42 4.91 2.71
CA SER A 112 5.60 3.90 1.67
C SER A 112 4.50 2.84 1.64
N LEU A 113 3.73 2.67 2.72
CA LEU A 113 2.54 1.84 2.68
C LEU A 113 1.54 2.34 1.64
N PHE A 114 1.52 3.64 1.33
CA PHE A 114 0.51 4.28 0.47
C PHE A 114 0.98 4.59 -0.96
N ARG A 115 2.29 4.47 -1.27
CA ARG A 115 2.88 4.94 -2.53
C ARG A 115 2.21 4.33 -3.77
N GLU A 116 2.12 3.01 -3.81
CA GLU A 116 1.44 2.24 -4.86
C GLU A 116 0.41 1.27 -4.28
N ALA A 117 -0.25 1.72 -3.21
CA ALA A 117 -1.17 0.87 -2.47
C ALA A 117 -2.46 0.58 -3.24
N VAL A 118 -3.04 -0.57 -2.94
CA VAL A 118 -4.45 -0.85 -3.21
C VAL A 118 -5.23 -0.56 -1.95
N VAL A 119 -6.00 0.53 -1.95
CA VAL A 119 -6.90 0.88 -0.86
C VAL A 119 -8.32 0.43 -1.20
N CYS A 120 -8.95 -0.27 -0.26
CA CYS A 120 -10.31 -0.79 -0.39
C CYS A 120 -11.10 -0.50 0.89
N THR A 121 -12.33 -0.06 0.71
CA THR A 121 -13.35 0.10 1.76
C THR A 121 -14.61 -0.57 1.27
N GLY A 122 -15.33 -1.30 2.11
CA GLY A 122 -16.56 -1.97 1.71
C GLY A 122 -16.63 -3.39 2.25
N ASP A 123 -17.45 -4.23 1.64
CA ASP A 123 -17.53 -5.64 2.04
C ASP A 123 -16.34 -6.46 1.51
N LEU A 124 -16.13 -7.63 2.11
CA LEU A 124 -15.05 -8.55 1.78
C LEU A 124 -15.02 -8.91 0.29
N SER A 125 -16.17 -9.09 -0.35
CA SER A 125 -16.22 -9.44 -1.78
C SER A 125 -15.75 -8.30 -2.68
N GLU A 126 -15.93 -7.03 -2.27
CA GLU A 126 -15.34 -5.89 -2.99
C GLU A 126 -13.82 -5.84 -2.84
N MET A 127 -13.32 -6.16 -1.63
CA MET A 127 -11.90 -6.23 -1.35
C MET A 127 -11.21 -7.33 -2.17
N GLU A 128 -11.78 -8.54 -2.20
CA GLU A 128 -11.28 -9.68 -2.99
C GLU A 128 -11.13 -9.34 -4.47
N ARG A 129 -12.11 -8.61 -5.04
CA ARG A 129 -12.04 -8.17 -6.44
C ARG A 129 -10.91 -7.17 -6.70
N ARG A 130 -10.57 -6.34 -5.72
CA ARG A 130 -9.58 -5.26 -5.88
C ARG A 130 -8.15 -5.70 -5.54
N ALA A 131 -8.00 -6.63 -4.59
CA ALA A 131 -6.70 -7.11 -4.12
C ALA A 131 -6.59 -8.66 -4.12
N PRO A 132 -6.88 -9.36 -5.23
CA PRO A 132 -7.04 -10.81 -5.25
C PRO A 132 -5.79 -11.58 -4.79
N LEU A 133 -4.59 -11.08 -5.08
CA LEU A 133 -3.33 -11.73 -4.68
C LEU A 133 -3.14 -11.81 -3.17
N ASP A 134 -3.77 -10.93 -2.40
CA ASP A 134 -3.62 -10.95 -0.94
C ASP A 134 -4.61 -11.90 -0.26
N PHE A 135 -5.68 -12.24 -0.95
CA PHE A 135 -6.66 -13.24 -0.52
C PHE A 135 -6.32 -14.64 -1.04
N ASP A 136 -5.53 -14.73 -2.12
CA ASP A 136 -5.07 -15.98 -2.68
C ASP A 136 -3.76 -16.43 -2.03
N ILE A 137 -3.82 -17.28 -1.02
CA ILE A 137 -2.61 -17.78 -0.37
C ILE A 137 -1.89 -18.91 -1.13
N ASN A 138 -2.32 -19.27 -2.34
CA ASN A 138 -1.55 -20.18 -3.18
C ASN A 138 -0.18 -19.57 -3.50
N GLU A 139 0.87 -20.39 -3.61
CA GLU A 139 2.26 -19.95 -3.83
C GLU A 139 2.88 -19.09 -2.72
N VAL A 140 2.18 -18.85 -1.61
CA VAL A 140 2.81 -18.25 -0.43
C VAL A 140 3.88 -19.20 0.09
N THR A 141 5.06 -18.66 0.39
CA THR A 141 6.21 -19.41 0.92
C THR A 141 6.45 -19.13 2.39
N GLU A 142 6.05 -17.95 2.88
CA GLU A 142 6.12 -17.54 4.28
C GLU A 142 4.95 -16.61 4.60
N LEU A 143 4.38 -16.74 5.79
CA LEU A 143 3.29 -15.88 6.25
C LEU A 143 3.51 -15.46 7.70
N ALA A 144 3.41 -14.15 7.94
CA ALA A 144 3.42 -13.59 9.28
C ALA A 144 2.18 -12.71 9.47
N GLY A 145 1.28 -13.12 10.36
CA GLY A 145 0.01 -12.46 10.61
C GLY A 145 -0.13 -11.97 12.05
N PHE A 146 -0.72 -10.79 12.20
CA PHE A 146 -1.21 -10.25 13.45
C PHE A 146 -2.72 -10.02 13.35
N ASN A 147 -3.45 -10.55 14.31
CA ASN A 147 -4.87 -10.33 14.57
C ASN A 147 -5.73 -10.46 13.31
N GLY A 148 -5.60 -11.58 12.58
CA GLY A 148 -6.27 -11.84 11.31
C GLY A 148 -7.22 -13.05 11.30
N PRO A 149 -8.18 -13.17 12.24
CA PRO A 149 -9.05 -14.36 12.32
C PRO A 149 -9.97 -14.53 11.08
N PHE A 150 -10.15 -13.50 10.28
CA PHE A 150 -10.94 -13.58 9.03
C PHE A 150 -10.32 -14.54 8.01
N LEU A 151 -8.99 -14.67 7.98
CA LEU A 151 -8.31 -15.65 7.11
C LEU A 151 -8.74 -17.08 7.43
N PHE A 152 -8.94 -17.37 8.72
CA PHE A 152 -9.42 -18.67 9.16
C PHE A 152 -10.89 -18.90 8.86
N SER A 153 -11.73 -17.89 9.10
CA SER A 153 -13.19 -18.04 9.07
C SER A 153 -13.74 -18.11 7.65
N ASN A 154 -13.14 -17.33 6.73
CA ASN A 154 -13.70 -17.10 5.40
C ASN A 154 -13.15 -18.04 4.33
N TRP A 155 -11.99 -18.66 4.54
CA TRP A 155 -11.35 -19.53 3.54
C TRP A 155 -10.90 -20.85 4.16
N PRO A 156 -11.70 -21.93 4.08
CA PRO A 156 -11.30 -23.26 4.52
C PRO A 156 -10.01 -23.76 3.86
N GLU A 157 -9.83 -23.46 2.57
CA GLU A 157 -8.61 -23.76 1.81
C GLU A 157 -7.40 -23.04 2.41
N ALA A 158 -7.62 -21.93 3.12
CA ALA A 158 -6.54 -21.23 3.77
C ALA A 158 -5.85 -22.10 4.83
N ARG A 159 -6.64 -22.86 5.59
CA ARG A 159 -6.16 -23.68 6.70
C ARG A 159 -5.24 -24.79 6.22
N GLU A 160 -5.65 -25.53 5.17
CA GLU A 160 -4.83 -26.62 4.61
C GLU A 160 -3.46 -26.13 4.12
N GLN A 161 -3.41 -24.94 3.54
CA GLN A 161 -2.17 -24.34 3.07
C GLN A 161 -1.31 -23.85 4.21
N LEU A 162 -1.89 -23.20 5.22
CA LEU A 162 -1.16 -22.76 6.42
C LEU A 162 -0.53 -23.99 7.12
N THR A 163 -1.29 -25.08 7.27
CA THR A 163 -0.78 -26.36 7.78
C THR A 163 0.36 -26.88 6.92
N ARG A 164 0.24 -26.83 5.59
CA ARG A 164 1.32 -27.27 4.69
C ARG A 164 2.59 -26.43 4.79
N LEU A 165 2.44 -25.13 5.05
CA LEU A 165 3.57 -24.21 5.22
C LEU A 165 4.27 -24.39 6.57
N GLY A 166 3.57 -24.89 7.58
CA GLY A 166 4.17 -25.31 8.86
C GLY A 166 4.96 -24.19 9.52
N ASP A 167 6.26 -24.42 9.72
CA ASP A 167 7.21 -23.53 10.39
C ASP A 167 7.43 -22.17 9.69
N SER A 168 7.08 -22.08 8.40
CA SER A 168 7.02 -20.83 7.63
C SER A 168 5.82 -19.94 7.96
N VAL A 169 4.97 -20.31 8.92
CA VAL A 169 3.80 -19.53 9.34
C VAL A 169 3.93 -19.06 10.78
N THR A 170 3.69 -17.77 10.98
CA THR A 170 3.56 -17.14 12.30
C THR A 170 2.21 -16.45 12.41
N LEU A 171 1.45 -16.76 13.44
CA LEU A 171 0.17 -16.14 13.73
C LEU A 171 0.15 -15.62 15.16
N VAL A 172 0.08 -14.31 15.30
CA VAL A 172 -0.14 -13.65 16.58
C VAL A 172 -1.58 -13.14 16.60
N LEU A 173 -2.39 -13.57 17.55
CA LEU A 173 -3.81 -13.27 17.63
C LEU A 173 -4.13 -12.49 18.90
N SER A 174 -5.29 -11.82 18.96
CA SER A 174 -5.84 -11.44 20.27
C SER A 174 -6.26 -12.67 21.05
N ALA A 175 -6.27 -12.58 22.38
CA ALA A 175 -6.78 -13.65 23.25
C ALA A 175 -8.22 -14.03 22.87
N GLU A 176 -9.07 -13.04 22.57
CA GLU A 176 -10.44 -13.27 22.10
C GLU A 176 -10.49 -14.03 20.77
N SER A 177 -9.67 -13.63 19.80
CA SER A 177 -9.57 -14.32 18.51
C SER A 177 -9.10 -15.78 18.66
N LEU A 178 -8.12 -16.02 19.53
CA LEU A 178 -7.61 -17.37 19.80
C LEU A 178 -8.64 -18.23 20.54
N ASP A 179 -9.33 -17.68 21.53
CA ASP A 179 -10.42 -18.35 22.24
C ASP A 179 -11.55 -18.71 21.27
N TRP A 180 -11.92 -17.79 20.37
CA TRP A 180 -12.92 -18.06 19.35
C TRP A 180 -12.48 -19.19 18.41
N LEU A 181 -11.25 -19.14 17.89
CA LEU A 181 -10.72 -20.17 16.98
C LEU A 181 -10.61 -21.53 17.65
N SER A 182 -10.08 -21.60 18.87
CA SER A 182 -9.93 -22.86 19.61
C SER A 182 -11.28 -23.50 19.96
N ASN A 183 -12.32 -22.70 20.20
CA ASN A 183 -13.68 -23.21 20.40
C ASN A 183 -14.35 -23.65 19.10
N ARG A 184 -14.13 -22.93 18.00
CA ARG A 184 -14.85 -23.14 16.74
C ARG A 184 -14.20 -24.19 15.82
N TYR A 185 -12.87 -24.26 15.84
CA TYR A 185 -12.02 -25.07 14.97
C TYR A 185 -10.83 -25.69 15.74
N PRO A 186 -11.07 -26.44 16.84
CA PRO A 186 -10.00 -27.00 17.66
C PRO A 186 -9.07 -27.92 16.87
N ASP A 187 -9.65 -28.85 16.10
CA ASP A 187 -8.87 -29.86 15.36
C ASP A 187 -7.98 -29.22 14.27
N ASP A 188 -8.47 -28.19 13.59
CA ASP A 188 -7.68 -27.47 12.56
C ASP A 188 -6.53 -26.69 13.20
N LEU A 189 -6.80 -26.00 14.32
CA LEU A 189 -5.80 -25.22 15.03
C LEU A 189 -4.70 -26.12 15.59
N ASP A 190 -5.08 -27.26 16.13
CA ASP A 190 -4.17 -28.28 16.63
C ASP A 190 -3.32 -28.86 15.50
N ALA A 191 -3.94 -29.23 14.38
CA ALA A 191 -3.22 -29.75 13.21
C ALA A 191 -2.21 -28.75 12.63
N MET A 192 -2.53 -27.46 12.64
CA MET A 192 -1.59 -26.41 12.23
C MET A 192 -0.37 -26.35 13.14
N VAL A 193 -0.59 -26.35 14.45
CA VAL A 193 0.51 -26.31 15.44
C VAL A 193 1.35 -27.57 15.36
N ASP A 194 0.73 -28.74 15.21
CA ASP A 194 1.43 -30.01 15.05
C ASP A 194 2.26 -30.06 13.75
N ALA A 195 1.85 -29.31 12.71
CA ALA A 195 2.60 -29.14 11.48
C ALA A 195 3.73 -28.08 11.58
N GLY A 196 3.85 -27.39 12.72
CA GLY A 196 4.91 -26.42 13.00
C GLY A 196 4.48 -24.96 12.91
N VAL A 197 3.20 -24.66 12.65
CA VAL A 197 2.72 -23.28 12.63
C VAL A 197 2.84 -22.66 14.02
N ARG A 198 3.53 -21.53 14.12
CA ARG A 198 3.68 -20.80 15.39
C ARG A 198 2.44 -19.95 15.64
N VAL A 199 1.62 -20.37 16.61
CA VAL A 199 0.42 -19.63 17.05
C VAL A 199 0.62 -19.10 18.47
N ALA A 200 0.41 -17.81 18.65
CA ALA A 200 0.48 -17.15 19.96
C ALA A 200 -0.62 -16.10 20.11
N ALA A 201 -0.96 -15.75 21.36
CA ALA A 201 -1.93 -14.72 21.68
C ALA A 201 -1.32 -13.58 22.48
N VAL A 202 -1.77 -12.36 22.20
CA VAL A 202 -1.57 -11.18 23.05
C VAL A 202 -2.86 -10.87 23.81
N ASP A 203 -2.73 -10.30 25.00
CA ASP A 203 -3.88 -9.91 25.84
C ASP A 203 -4.62 -8.67 25.27
N GLU A 204 -4.00 -7.95 24.33
CA GLU A 204 -4.61 -6.81 23.63
C GLU A 204 -5.58 -7.31 22.56
N ASP A 205 -6.70 -6.61 22.38
CA ASP A 205 -7.69 -6.89 21.34
C ASP A 205 -7.77 -5.71 20.36
N PRO A 206 -6.94 -5.71 19.29
CA PRO A 206 -6.89 -4.61 18.35
C PRO A 206 -8.06 -4.65 17.38
N THR A 207 -8.51 -3.48 16.95
CA THR A 207 -9.51 -3.32 15.88
C THR A 207 -8.89 -3.42 14.47
N PHE A 208 -7.65 -3.88 14.38
CA PHE A 208 -6.91 -3.99 13.13
C PHE A 208 -6.04 -5.25 13.11
N GLY A 209 -5.69 -5.69 11.91
CA GLY A 209 -4.77 -6.79 11.66
C GLY A 209 -3.72 -6.40 10.63
N VAL A 210 -2.59 -7.11 10.66
CA VAL A 210 -1.54 -6.98 9.64
C VAL A 210 -1.13 -8.35 9.16
N VAL A 211 -1.09 -8.56 7.85
CA VAL A 211 -0.63 -9.81 7.25
C VAL A 211 0.50 -9.50 6.29
N VAL A 212 1.59 -10.23 6.42
CA VAL A 212 2.71 -10.21 5.50
C VAL A 212 2.80 -11.57 4.83
N MET A 213 2.85 -11.56 3.50
CA MET A 213 2.98 -12.77 2.70
C MET A 213 4.19 -12.66 1.78
N ASP A 214 5.07 -13.67 1.82
CA ASP A 214 6.15 -13.83 0.87
C ASP A 214 5.77 -14.85 -0.20
N ARG A 215 6.18 -14.55 -1.43
CA ARG A 215 5.98 -15.36 -2.62
C ARG A 215 7.33 -15.47 -3.36
N PRO A 216 7.47 -16.40 -4.33
CA PRO A 216 8.75 -16.60 -5.02
C PRO A 216 9.34 -15.33 -5.67
N THR A 217 8.50 -14.38 -6.07
CA THR A 217 8.92 -13.18 -6.80
C THR A 217 8.46 -11.87 -6.17
N THR A 218 7.61 -11.90 -5.14
CA THR A 218 7.01 -10.71 -4.54
C THR A 218 6.78 -10.91 -3.04
N ALA A 219 6.53 -9.80 -2.35
CA ALA A 219 6.03 -9.81 -0.98
C ALA A 219 4.95 -8.74 -0.85
N SER A 220 3.92 -9.00 -0.04
CA SER A 220 2.88 -8.03 0.29
C SER A 220 2.80 -7.79 1.79
N VAL A 221 2.35 -6.60 2.14
CA VAL A 221 1.79 -6.32 3.45
C VAL A 221 0.37 -5.81 3.27
N THR A 222 -0.53 -6.34 4.08
CA THR A 222 -1.90 -5.88 4.18
C THR A 222 -2.18 -5.42 5.58
N LEU A 223 -2.61 -4.16 5.68
CA LEU A 223 -3.22 -3.61 6.87
C LEU A 223 -4.73 -3.65 6.70
N VAL A 224 -5.43 -4.23 7.65
CA VAL A 224 -6.89 -4.40 7.62
C VAL A 224 -7.48 -3.90 8.93
N VAL A 225 -8.64 -3.26 8.85
CA VAL A 225 -9.44 -2.88 10.03
C VAL A 225 -10.75 -3.64 10.03
N TYR A 226 -11.22 -3.98 11.22
CA TYR A 226 -12.40 -4.80 11.43
C TYR A 226 -13.54 -3.96 11.98
N ASP A 227 -14.77 -4.32 11.59
CA ASP A 227 -15.95 -3.83 12.26
C ASP A 227 -16.13 -4.49 13.65
N HIS A 228 -17.13 -4.03 14.39
CA HIS A 228 -17.51 -4.58 15.70
C HIS A 228 -17.94 -6.07 15.69
N MET A 229 -18.16 -6.67 14.53
CA MET A 229 -18.48 -8.09 14.35
C MET A 229 -17.25 -8.91 13.92
N GLY A 230 -16.09 -8.29 13.78
CA GLY A 230 -14.84 -8.92 13.34
C GLY A 230 -14.71 -9.10 11.84
N ALA A 231 -15.61 -8.52 11.04
CA ALA A 231 -15.52 -8.56 9.58
C ALA A 231 -14.60 -7.46 9.04
N PRO A 232 -13.80 -7.72 7.98
CA PRO A 232 -13.01 -6.66 7.34
C PRO A 232 -13.90 -5.52 6.82
N GLU A 233 -13.61 -4.28 7.21
CA GLU A 233 -14.33 -3.07 6.77
C GLU A 233 -13.51 -2.25 5.76
N ALA A 234 -12.19 -2.19 5.96
CA ALA A 234 -11.27 -1.55 5.05
C ALA A 234 -9.88 -2.20 5.09
N LEU A 235 -9.15 -2.12 3.98
CA LEU A 235 -7.77 -2.59 3.90
C LEU A 235 -6.89 -1.72 3.00
N VAL A 236 -5.59 -1.84 3.24
CA VAL A 236 -4.50 -1.26 2.44
C VAL A 236 -3.51 -2.36 2.15
N VAL A 237 -3.35 -2.71 0.87
CA VAL A 237 -2.32 -3.65 0.40
C VAL A 237 -1.17 -2.87 -0.22
N SER A 238 0.06 -3.20 0.15
CA SER A 238 1.26 -2.65 -0.46
C SER A 238 2.29 -3.74 -0.76
N TYR A 239 3.00 -3.55 -1.86
CA TYR A 239 4.12 -4.39 -2.28
C TYR A 239 5.47 -3.68 -2.12
N GLU A 240 5.45 -2.47 -1.54
CA GLU A 240 6.65 -1.68 -1.29
C GLU A 240 7.55 -2.39 -0.25
N PRO A 241 8.82 -2.68 -0.56
CA PRO A 241 9.70 -3.42 0.34
C PRO A 241 9.82 -2.80 1.74
N SER A 242 9.78 -1.47 1.83
CA SER A 242 9.82 -0.76 3.11
C SER A 242 8.52 -0.88 3.92
N ALA A 243 7.37 -0.99 3.25
CA ALA A 243 6.08 -1.27 3.88
C ALA A 243 6.03 -2.73 4.38
N VAL A 244 6.49 -3.68 3.56
CA VAL A 244 6.64 -5.10 3.95
C VAL A 244 7.54 -5.23 5.17
N ALA A 245 8.70 -4.57 5.17
CA ALA A 245 9.62 -4.58 6.30
C ALA A 245 8.99 -3.98 7.57
N TRP A 246 8.13 -2.97 7.44
CA TRP A 246 7.37 -2.43 8.56
C TRP A 246 6.36 -3.45 9.11
N GLY A 247 5.58 -4.10 8.24
CA GLY A 247 4.62 -5.13 8.65
C GLY A 247 5.30 -6.27 9.41
N ARG A 248 6.45 -6.74 8.92
CA ARG A 248 7.25 -7.78 9.62
C ARG A 248 7.70 -7.35 11.00
N ARG A 249 8.21 -6.12 11.14
CA ARG A 249 8.62 -5.58 12.44
C ARG A 249 7.44 -5.48 13.41
N LEU A 250 6.28 -5.06 12.92
CA LEU A 250 5.07 -4.97 13.73
C LEU A 250 4.65 -6.35 14.24
N VAL A 251 4.55 -7.35 13.36
CA VAL A 251 4.18 -8.72 13.75
C VAL A 251 5.20 -9.32 14.72
N ALA A 252 6.51 -9.14 14.45
CA ALA A 252 7.58 -9.63 15.32
C ALA A 252 7.52 -9.00 16.73
N ALA A 253 7.32 -7.68 16.82
CA ALA A 253 7.20 -7.00 18.10
C ALA A 253 6.00 -7.50 18.93
N ARG A 254 4.88 -7.84 18.26
CA ARG A 254 3.73 -8.46 18.94
C ARG A 254 4.03 -9.88 19.39
N ALA A 255 4.70 -10.68 18.55
CA ALA A 255 5.11 -12.04 18.87
C ALA A 255 6.02 -12.12 20.11
N GLU A 256 6.92 -11.16 20.31
CA GLU A 256 7.82 -11.11 21.49
C GLU A 256 7.07 -11.04 22.83
N THR A 257 5.88 -10.43 22.84
CA THR A 257 5.03 -10.28 24.03
C THR A 257 3.93 -11.33 24.11
N ALA A 258 3.77 -12.16 23.07
CA ALA A 258 2.68 -13.09 22.96
C ALA A 258 2.94 -14.37 23.75
N ARG A 259 1.86 -14.99 24.24
CA ARG A 259 1.86 -16.28 24.90
C ARG A 259 1.56 -17.36 23.85
N PRO A 260 2.40 -18.40 23.70
CA PRO A 260 2.10 -19.51 22.79
C PRO A 260 0.75 -20.16 23.11
N TYR A 261 -0.01 -20.55 22.07
CA TYR A 261 -1.27 -21.29 22.26
C TYR A 261 -1.04 -22.63 22.95
N ARG A 262 0.06 -23.31 22.57
CA ARG A 262 0.59 -24.49 23.25
C ARG A 262 2.06 -24.22 23.61
N PRO A 263 2.53 -24.63 24.79
CA PRO A 263 3.96 -24.57 25.10
C PRO A 263 4.74 -25.43 24.11
N ASP A 264 5.90 -24.93 23.66
CA ASP A 264 6.85 -25.74 22.88
C ASP A 264 7.30 -26.95 23.75
N GLU A 265 7.23 -28.16 23.20
CA GLU A 265 7.74 -29.39 23.85
C GLU A 265 9.28 -29.40 23.98
#